data_AF-A0A527G0K3-F1
#
_entry.id   AF-A0A527G0K3-F1
#
_cell.length_a   1.000
_cell.length_b   1.000
_cell.length_c   1.000
_cell.angle_alpha   90.00
_cell.angle_beta   90.00
_cell.angle_gamma   90.00
#
_symmetry.space_group_name_H-M   'P 1'
#
loop_
_entity.id
_entity.type
_entity.pdbx_description
1 polymer ?
#
loop_
_entity_poly.entity_id
_entity_poly.type
_entity_poly.pdbx_seq_one_letter_code
_entity_poly.pdbx_strand_id
1 'polypeptide(L)'
;GTDPSKILCLTYTRAAAANMSNRVFSTLSEWTTLGDADLAAKVEALEGRRPDLETMRRARRLFAEALETPGGLKIQTIHAFCESVLHQFPLEANIP
;
A
#
# COMPACT_ATOMS: atom_id res chain seq x y z
N GLY A 1 -12.20 -3.62 -1.75
CA GLY A 1 -10.79 -3.46 -1.34
C GLY A 1 -10.68 -2.61 -0.09
N THR A 2 -9.53 -2.66 0.58
CA THR A 2 -9.22 -2.00 1.86
C THR A 2 -8.59 -0.63 1.65
N ASP A 3 -8.80 0.31 2.58
CA ASP A 3 -8.11 1.62 2.61
C ASP A 3 -6.60 1.41 2.84
N PRO A 4 -5.70 2.05 2.06
CA PRO A 4 -4.26 1.87 2.23
C PRO A 4 -3.73 2.13 3.65
N SER A 5 -4.34 3.07 4.38
CA SER A 5 -3.98 3.39 5.78
C SER A 5 -4.20 2.23 6.76
N LYS A 6 -5.03 1.25 6.37
CA LYS A 6 -5.39 0.06 7.15
C LYS A 6 -4.54 -1.17 6.80
N ILE A 7 -3.60 -1.05 5.87
CA ILE A 7 -2.71 -2.16 5.47
C ILE A 7 -1.36 -1.96 6.15
N LEU A 8 -0.93 -2.94 6.95
CA LEU A 8 0.40 -2.99 7.55
C LEU A 8 1.24 -4.09 6.86
N CYS A 9 2.38 -3.70 6.29
CA CYS A 9 3.34 -4.62 5.72
C CYS A 9 4.66 -4.57 6.51
N LEU A 10 5.10 -5.73 6.98
CA LEU A 10 6.31 -5.87 7.78
C LEU A 10 7.39 -6.64 7.03
N THR A 11 8.63 -6.19 7.17
CA THR A 11 9.80 -6.86 6.60
C THR A 11 11.00 -6.79 7.55
N TYR A 12 12.09 -7.47 7.22
CA TYR A 12 13.27 -7.53 8.08
C TYR A 12 14.21 -6.33 7.89
N THR A 13 14.36 -5.85 6.66
CA THR A 13 15.36 -4.83 6.32
C THR A 13 14.71 -3.54 5.83
N ARG A 14 15.35 -2.41 6.13
CA ARG A 14 14.93 -1.09 5.61
C ARG A 14 14.97 -1.06 4.08
N ALA A 15 15.95 -1.74 3.48
CA ALA A 15 16.06 -1.85 2.03
C ALA A 15 14.87 -2.59 1.40
N ALA A 16 14.40 -3.67 2.02
CA ALA A 16 13.21 -4.37 1.56
C ALA A 16 11.95 -3.50 1.70
N ALA A 17 11.82 -2.74 2.79
CA ALA A 17 10.68 -1.86 3.00
C ALA A 17 10.60 -0.78 1.91
N ALA A 18 11.74 -0.13 1.62
CA ALA A 18 11.86 0.85 0.55
C ALA A 18 11.58 0.24 -0.84
N ASN A 19 12.13 -0.94 -1.13
CA ASN A 19 11.89 -1.64 -2.39
C ASN A 19 10.40 -1.97 -2.59
N MET A 20 9.75 -2.51 -1.57
CA MET A 20 8.32 -2.84 -1.61
C MET A 20 7.46 -1.59 -1.84
N SER A 21 7.74 -0.51 -1.13
CA SER A 21 7.05 0.78 -1.32
C SER A 21 7.21 1.29 -2.75
N ASN A 22 8.44 1.34 -3.26
CA ASN A 22 8.73 1.79 -4.61
C ASN A 22 8.03 0.93 -5.67
N ARG A 23 7.96 -0.39 -5.48
CA ARG A 23 7.26 -1.29 -6.39
C ARG A 23 5.77 -1.00 -6.43
N VAL A 24 5.12 -0.83 -5.28
CA VAL A 24 3.69 -0.50 -5.21
C VAL A 24 3.42 0.83 -5.90
N PHE A 25 4.17 1.89 -5.56
CA PHE A 25 3.99 3.20 -6.18
C PHE A 25 4.26 3.18 -7.69
N SER A 26 5.29 2.45 -8.15
CA SER A 26 5.58 2.28 -9.58
C SER A 26 4.42 1.63 -10.33
N THR A 27 3.86 0.54 -9.78
CA THR A 27 2.72 -0.15 -10.41
C THR A 27 1.48 0.73 -10.44
N LEU A 28 1.15 1.40 -9.34
CA LEU A 28 -0.02 2.28 -9.29
C LEU A 28 0.14 3.49 -10.20
N SER A 29 1.35 4.07 -10.30
CA SER A 29 1.66 5.16 -11.23
C SER A 29 1.45 4.74 -12.68
N GLU A 30 1.95 3.56 -13.07
CA GLU A 30 1.74 2.99 -14.41
C GLU A 30 0.25 2.91 -14.76
N TRP A 31 -0.60 2.48 -13.81
CA TRP A 31 -2.04 2.35 -14.05
C TRP A 31 -2.75 3.66 -14.38
N THR A 32 -2.20 4.80 -13.94
CA THR A 32 -2.78 6.12 -14.24
C THR A 32 -2.65 6.48 -15.72
N THR A 33 -1.64 5.95 -16.43
CA THR A 33 -1.34 6.27 -17.83
C THR A 33 -1.81 5.22 -18.82
N LEU A 34 -2.11 4.00 -18.36
CA LEU A 34 -2.62 2.92 -19.21
C LEU A 34 -4.00 3.21 -19.81
N GLY A 35 -4.20 2.77 -21.05
CA GLY A 35 -5.51 2.72 -21.68
C GLY A 35 -6.45 1.70 -20.99
N ASP A 36 -7.76 1.81 -21.23
CA ASP A 36 -8.76 0.98 -20.54
C ASP A 36 -8.56 -0.53 -20.78
N ALA A 37 -8.18 -0.94 -21.98
CA ALA A 37 -7.94 -2.36 -22.28
C ALA A 37 -6.74 -2.92 -21.52
N ASP A 38 -5.62 -2.20 -21.49
CA ASP A 38 -4.40 -2.63 -20.79
C ASP A 38 -4.59 -2.64 -19.28
N LEU A 39 -5.24 -1.59 -18.73
CA LEU A 39 -5.57 -1.54 -17.32
C LEU A 39 -6.53 -2.67 -16.94
N ALA A 40 -7.55 -2.96 -17.76
CA ALA A 40 -8.48 -4.05 -17.51
C ALA A 40 -7.75 -5.40 -17.46
N ALA A 41 -6.81 -5.65 -18.38
CA ALA A 41 -6.01 -6.87 -18.39
C ALA A 41 -5.12 -6.99 -17.13
N LYS A 42 -4.49 -5.90 -16.68
CA LYS A 42 -3.68 -5.88 -15.44
C LYS A 42 -4.53 -6.18 -14.20
N VAL A 43 -5.71 -5.56 -14.11
CA VAL A 43 -6.62 -5.75 -12.97
C VAL A 43 -7.23 -7.15 -12.99
N GLU A 44 -7.61 -7.67 -14.17
CA GLU A 44 -8.10 -9.04 -14.33
C GLU A 44 -7.05 -10.08 -13.93
N ALA A 45 -5.77 -9.86 -14.27
CA ALA A 45 -4.68 -10.73 -13.85
C ALA A 45 -4.49 -10.77 -12.32
N LEU A 46 -4.90 -9.72 -11.60
CA LEU A 46 -4.82 -9.66 -10.13
C LEU A 46 -6.06 -10.23 -9.44
N GLU A 47 -7.24 -9.94 -9.98
CA GLU A 47 -8.53 -10.28 -9.35
C GLU A 47 -9.15 -11.59 -9.89
N GLY A 48 -8.59 -12.15 -10.97
CA GLY A 48 -9.08 -13.38 -11.62
C GLY A 48 -10.42 -13.22 -12.34
N ARG A 49 -10.92 -11.99 -12.50
CA ARG A 49 -12.18 -11.67 -13.17
C ARG A 49 -12.08 -10.32 -13.89
N ARG A 50 -12.79 -10.18 -14.99
CA ARG A 50 -12.87 -8.92 -15.73
C ARG A 50 -13.43 -7.80 -14.84
N PRO A 51 -12.75 -6.65 -14.73
CA PRO A 51 -13.21 -5.55 -13.90
C PRO A 51 -14.42 -4.85 -14.51
N ASP A 52 -15.32 -4.38 -13.66
CA ASP A 52 -16.39 -3.46 -14.03
C ASP A 52 -15.91 -2.00 -14.06
N LEU A 53 -16.79 -1.09 -14.50
CA LEU A 53 -16.48 0.33 -14.60
C LEU A 53 -16.11 0.97 -13.25
N GLU A 54 -16.68 0.49 -12.14
CA GLU A 54 -16.36 1.00 -10.81
C GLU A 54 -14.96 0.59 -10.39
N THR A 55 -14.61 -0.67 -10.60
CA THR A 55 -13.27 -1.23 -10.35
C THR A 55 -12.23 -0.52 -11.20
N MET A 56 -12.51 -0.25 -12.47
CA MET A 56 -11.63 0.51 -13.37
C MET A 56 -11.39 1.94 -12.85
N ARG A 57 -12.46 2.65 -12.44
CA ARG A 57 -12.34 3.99 -11.86
C ARG A 57 -11.52 4.00 -10.58
N ARG A 58 -11.74 3.00 -9.71
CA ARG A 58 -10.98 2.85 -8.47
C ARG A 58 -9.50 2.58 -8.77
N ALA A 59 -9.20 1.64 -9.67
CA ALA A 59 -7.82 1.31 -10.04
C ALA A 59 -7.01 2.55 -10.47
N ARG A 60 -7.63 3.47 -11.22
CA ARG A 60 -7.00 4.75 -11.63
C ARG A 60 -6.76 5.72 -10.48
N ARG A 61 -7.57 5.67 -9.41
CA ARG A 61 -7.45 6.55 -8.24
C ARG A 61 -6.50 6.01 -7.18
N LEU A 62 -6.21 4.71 -7.17
CA LEU A 62 -5.37 4.08 -6.16
C LEU A 62 -4.00 4.74 -6.00
N PHE A 63 -3.41 5.28 -7.08
CA PHE A 63 -2.14 6.02 -6.97
C PHE A 63 -2.28 7.28 -6.12
N ALA A 64 -3.30 8.10 -6.38
CA ALA A 64 -3.57 9.30 -5.61
C ALA A 64 -3.94 8.96 -4.16
N GLU A 65 -4.81 7.97 -3.95
CA GLU A 65 -5.18 7.49 -2.62
C GLU A 65 -3.96 7.01 -1.81
N ALA A 66 -3.02 6.30 -2.46
CA ALA A 66 -1.78 5.85 -1.83
C ALA A 66 -0.83 7.01 -1.47
N LEU A 67 -0.75 8.05 -2.31
CA LEU A 67 0.06 9.26 -2.04
C LEU A 67 -0.52 10.11 -0.90
N GLU A 68 -1.86 10.22 -0.85
CA GLU A 68 -2.58 11.03 0.14
C GLU A 68 -2.82 10.28 1.46
N THR A 69 -2.41 9.02 1.56
CA THR A 69 -2.54 8.22 2.77
C THR A 69 -1.79 8.88 3.94
N PRO A 70 -2.47 9.24 5.05
CA PRO A 70 -1.81 9.84 6.21
C PRO A 70 -0.72 8.92 6.78
N GLY A 71 0.50 9.43 6.89
CA GLY A 71 1.67 8.64 7.30
C GLY A 71 2.24 7.72 6.20
N GLY A 72 1.72 7.82 4.98
CA GLY A 72 2.10 6.99 3.83
C GLY A 72 1.67 5.53 3.95
N LEU A 73 2.09 4.73 2.97
CA LEU A 73 1.92 3.28 3.05
C LEU A 73 2.74 2.73 4.22
N LYS A 74 2.10 1.99 5.12
CA LYS A 74 2.75 1.40 6.32
C LYS A 74 3.55 0.16 5.95
N ILE A 75 4.64 0.38 5.22
CA ILE A 75 5.62 -0.65 4.86
C ILE A 75 6.89 -0.37 5.67
N GLN A 76 7.14 -1.18 6.70
CA GLN A 76 8.19 -0.90 7.67
C GLN A 76 8.88 -2.18 8.14
N THR A 77 9.99 -2.01 8.86
CA THR A 77 10.64 -3.16 9.50
C THR A 77 9.87 -3.61 10.73
N ILE A 78 10.01 -4.88 11.11
CA ILE A 78 9.46 -5.41 12.36
C ILE A 78 9.91 -4.55 13.56
N HIS A 79 11.20 -4.17 13.60
CA HIS A 79 11.75 -3.33 14.66
C HIS A 79 11.10 -1.95 14.72
N ALA A 80 10.97 -1.25 13.58
CA ALA A 80 10.35 0.07 13.53
C ALA A 80 8.86 0.01 13.94
N PHE A 81 8.18 -1.08 13.57
CA PHE A 81 6.81 -1.30 14.04
C PHE A 81 6.76 -1.48 15.56
N CYS A 82 7.53 -2.40 16.13
CA CYS A 82 7.54 -2.63 17.57
C CYS A 82 7.89 -1.35 18.33
N GLU A 83 8.90 -0.59 17.88
CA GLU A 83 9.25 0.71 18.44
C GLU A 83 8.08 1.70 18.42
N SER A 84 7.34 1.78 17.31
CA SER A 84 6.16 2.65 17.23
C SER A 84 5.04 2.24 18.19
N VAL A 85 4.85 0.93 18.41
CA VAL A 85 3.85 0.40 19.34
C VAL A 85 4.24 0.74 20.79
N LEU A 86 5.52 0.54 21.15
CA LEU A 86 6.01 0.85 22.49
C LEU A 86 5.88 2.34 22.81
N HIS A 87 6.17 3.23 21.85
CA HIS A 87 5.97 4.66 22.02
C HIS A 87 4.49 5.06 22.15
N GLN A 88 3.57 4.31 21.55
CA GLN A 88 2.14 4.62 21.60
C GLN A 88 1.47 4.13 22.90
N PHE A 89 2.03 3.09 23.53
CA PHE A 89 1.50 2.46 24.75
C PHE A 89 2.61 2.28 25.82
N PRO A 90 3.25 3.37 26.27
CA PRO A 90 4.41 3.29 27.17
C PRO A 90 4.04 2.72 28.55
N LEU A 91 2.84 3.05 29.05
CA LEU A 91 2.35 2.57 30.34
C LEU A 91 2.09 1.06 30.32
N GLU A 92 1.42 0.56 29.27
CA GLU A 92 1.16 -0.86 29.08
C GLU A 92 2.46 -1.65 28.85
N ALA A 93 3.45 -1.03 28.21
CA ALA A 93 4.76 -1.63 28.00
C ALA A 93 5.68 -1.57 29.24
N ASN A 94 5.28 -0.86 30.30
CA ASN A 94 6.09 -0.63 31.49
C ASN A 94 7.47 -0.01 31.18
N ILE A 95 7.47 0.95 30.24
CA ILE A 95 8.66 1.70 29.81
C ILE A 95 8.46 3.15 30.30
N PRO A 96 9.48 3.77 30.92
CA PRO A 96 9.37 5.13 31.47
C PRO A 96 9.04 6.20 30.44
#